data_AF-A0A820R6X9-F1
#
_entry.id   AF-A0A820R6X9-F1
#
_cell.length_a   1.000
_cell.length_b   1.000
_cell.length_c   1.000
_cell.angle_alpha   90.00
_cell.angle_beta   90.00
_cell.angle_gamma   90.00
#
_symmetry.space_group_name_H-M   'P 1'
#
loop_
_entity.id
_entity.type
_entity.pdbx_description
1 polymer ?
#
loop_
_entity_poly.entity_id
_entity_poly.type
_entity_poly.pdbx_seq_one_letter_code
_entity_poly.pdbx_strand_id
1 'polypeptide(L)'
;VTTILDSIRPDRQIVMFSATFPKTMEAFARKSLYNPIEVTVGVRSIVCKDIIQNEVILDDEDQKYLQLLELLGISISTTRLNSYVTNLILVVNYDCPNHYEDYVHRSGRMGRTGNMGYADTFITPTQER
;
A
#
# COMPACT_ATOMS: atom_id res chain seq x y z
N VAL A 1 -21.16 13.26 -1.63
CA VAL A 1 -20.30 13.86 -2.69
C VAL A 1 -21.12 14.23 -3.94
N THR A 2 -21.94 13.33 -4.49
CA THR A 2 -22.81 13.62 -5.65
C THR A 2 -23.74 14.81 -5.41
N THR A 3 -24.38 14.90 -4.23
CA THR A 3 -25.23 16.04 -3.85
C THR A 3 -24.51 17.39 -3.90
N ILE A 4 -23.21 17.39 -3.59
CA ILE A 4 -22.39 18.61 -3.67
C ILE A 4 -22.15 18.95 -5.12
N LEU A 5 -21.73 17.97 -5.95
CA LEU A 5 -21.49 18.14 -7.39
C LEU A 5 -22.73 18.61 -8.16
N ASP A 6 -23.91 18.13 -7.78
CA ASP A 6 -25.18 18.53 -8.38
C ASP A 6 -25.60 19.97 -8.01
N SER A 7 -25.05 20.49 -6.91
CA SER A 7 -25.31 21.85 -6.41
C SER A 7 -24.31 22.89 -6.92
N ILE A 8 -23.33 22.49 -7.74
CA ILE A 8 -22.30 23.38 -8.33
C ILE A 8 -22.66 23.65 -9.79
N ARG A 9 -22.23 24.82 -10.31
CA ARG A 9 -22.47 25.20 -11.72
C ARG A 9 -21.96 24.12 -12.69
N PRO A 10 -22.67 23.92 -13.82
CA PRO A 10 -22.33 22.90 -14.81
C PRO A 10 -21.07 23.23 -15.62
N ASP A 11 -20.63 24.49 -15.67
CA ASP A 11 -19.42 24.96 -16.35
C ASP A 11 -18.12 24.75 -15.54
N ARG A 12 -18.16 23.86 -14.53
CA ARG A 12 -17.03 23.57 -13.67
C ARG A 12 -16.04 22.62 -14.32
N GLN A 13 -14.75 22.85 -14.07
CA GLN A 13 -13.71 21.86 -14.32
C GLN A 13 -13.62 20.91 -13.12
N ILE A 14 -13.63 19.60 -13.38
CA ILE A 14 -13.52 18.58 -12.34
C ILE A 14 -12.28 17.74 -12.63
N VAL A 15 -11.41 17.64 -11.63
CA VAL A 15 -10.24 16.76 -11.67
C VAL A 15 -10.45 15.67 -10.64
N MET A 16 -10.26 14.42 -11.05
CA MET A 16 -10.36 13.26 -10.17
C MET A 16 -8.99 12.60 -10.05
N PHE A 17 -8.53 12.41 -8.82
CA PHE A 17 -7.30 11.68 -8.52
C PHE A 17 -7.66 10.38 -7.82
N SER A 18 -7.09 9.27 -8.29
CA SER A 18 -7.24 7.98 -7.64
C SER A 18 -6.01 7.12 -7.84
N ALA A 19 -5.54 6.46 -6.77
CA ALA A 19 -4.46 5.49 -6.83
C ALA A 19 -4.94 4.13 -7.39
N THR A 20 -6.23 3.86 -7.28
CA THR A 20 -6.91 2.62 -7.72
C THR A 20 -8.12 2.96 -8.57
N PHE A 21 -8.48 2.11 -9.51
CA PHE A 21 -9.64 2.35 -10.38
C PHE A 21 -10.63 1.17 -10.40
N PRO A 22 -11.23 0.81 -9.25
CA PRO A 22 -12.26 -0.23 -9.20
C PRO A 22 -13.51 0.19 -9.99
N LYS A 23 -14.35 -0.78 -10.37
CA LYS A 23 -15.59 -0.54 -11.16
C LYS A 23 -16.52 0.52 -10.55
N THR A 24 -16.55 0.63 -9.22
CA THR A 24 -17.33 1.65 -8.51
C THR A 24 -16.79 3.07 -8.75
N MET A 25 -15.47 3.24 -8.79
CA MET A 25 -14.83 4.51 -9.16
C MET A 25 -15.04 4.84 -10.63
N GLU A 26 -14.98 3.84 -11.50
CA GLU A 26 -15.25 4.00 -12.93
C GLU A 26 -16.69 4.48 -13.18
N ALA A 27 -17.66 3.89 -12.46
CA ALA A 27 -19.06 4.32 -12.50
C ALA A 27 -19.24 5.75 -11.97
N PHE A 28 -18.54 6.12 -10.90
CA PHE A 28 -18.57 7.47 -10.35
C PHE A 28 -17.95 8.50 -11.30
N ALA A 29 -16.82 8.17 -11.93
CA ALA A 29 -16.12 8.99 -12.91
C ALA A 29 -17.01 9.28 -14.12
N ARG A 30 -17.66 8.25 -14.68
CA ARG A 30 -18.61 8.40 -15.79
C ARG A 30 -19.80 9.30 -15.45
N LYS A 31 -20.26 9.24 -14.19
CA LYS A 31 -21.39 10.06 -13.74
C LYS A 31 -20.99 11.52 -13.47
N SER A 32 -19.76 11.73 -13.01
CA SER A 32 -19.33 13.02 -12.47
C SER A 32 -18.47 13.85 -13.43
N LEU A 33 -17.79 13.24 -14.39
CA LEU A 33 -16.87 13.89 -15.33
C LEU A 33 -17.47 13.97 -16.75
N TYR A 34 -17.19 15.05 -17.47
CA TYR A 34 -17.57 15.21 -18.89
C TYR A 34 -16.33 15.07 -19.78
N ASN A 35 -16.36 14.09 -20.70
CA ASN A 35 -15.28 13.75 -21.63
C ASN A 35 -13.86 13.84 -21.00
N PRO A 36 -13.58 13.09 -19.92
CA PRO A 36 -12.33 13.23 -19.18
C PRO A 36 -11.14 12.66 -19.96
N ILE A 37 -9.97 13.31 -19.81
CA ILE A 37 -8.68 12.77 -20.23
C ILE A 37 -8.12 11.92 -19.08
N GLU A 38 -7.89 10.63 -19.33
CA GLU A 38 -7.24 9.74 -18.36
C GLU A 38 -5.72 9.86 -18.49
N VAL A 39 -5.06 10.22 -17.40
CA VAL A 39 -3.59 10.24 -17.30
C VAL A 39 -3.16 9.21 -16.27
N THR A 40 -2.55 8.12 -16.73
CA THR A 40 -1.97 7.09 -15.87
C THR A 40 -0.46 7.32 -15.77
N VAL A 41 0.04 7.48 -14.55
CA VAL A 41 1.49 7.58 -14.28
C VAL A 41 1.95 6.27 -13.65
N GLY A 42 2.82 5.54 -14.37
CA GLY A 42 3.33 4.23 -13.96
C GLY A 42 2.48 3.05 -14.44
N VAL A 43 2.81 1.86 -13.94
CA VAL A 43 2.08 0.62 -14.26
C VAL A 43 1.15 0.29 -13.10
N ARG A 44 -0.06 -0.22 -13.40
CA ARG A 44 -1.02 -0.63 -12.36
C ARG A 44 -0.42 -1.76 -11.52
N SER A 45 -0.55 -1.64 -10.20
CA SER A 45 -0.25 -2.70 -9.23
C SER A 45 1.18 -3.24 -9.31
N ILE A 46 2.20 -2.38 -9.41
CA ILE A 46 3.61 -2.79 -9.27
C ILE A 46 4.16 -2.28 -7.94
N VAL A 47 4.76 -3.17 -7.16
CA VAL A 47 5.55 -2.80 -5.99
C VAL A 47 6.86 -2.16 -6.46
N CYS A 48 7.31 -1.10 -5.79
CA CYS A 48 8.59 -0.48 -6.09
C CYS A 48 9.71 -1.53 -6.01
N LYS A 49 10.64 -1.53 -6.98
CA LYS A 49 11.78 -2.46 -6.99
C LYS A 49 12.72 -2.28 -5.80
N ASP A 50 12.68 -1.10 -5.19
CA ASP A 50 13.50 -0.74 -4.02
C ASP A 50 12.91 -1.27 -2.71
N ILE A 51 11.79 -2.01 -2.77
CA ILE A 51 11.19 -2.70 -1.64
C ILE A 51 11.64 -4.15 -1.63
N ILE A 52 12.37 -4.54 -0.59
CA ILE A 52 12.70 -5.93 -0.27
C ILE A 52 11.47 -6.56 0.35
N GLN A 53 11.03 -7.68 -0.21
CA GLN A 53 9.80 -8.38 0.18
C GLN A 53 10.20 -9.71 0.81
N ASN A 54 9.88 -9.90 2.09
CA ASN A 54 10.18 -11.12 2.82
C ASN A 54 8.89 -11.84 3.21
N GLU A 55 8.90 -13.15 3.05
CA GLU A 55 7.84 -14.05 3.48
C GLU A 55 8.31 -14.74 4.76
N VAL A 56 7.59 -14.54 5.86
CA VAL A 56 7.88 -15.13 7.15
C VAL A 56 6.82 -16.19 7.43
N ILE A 57 7.22 -17.45 7.27
CA ILE A 57 6.37 -18.61 7.51
C ILE A 57 6.33 -18.86 9.02
N LEU A 58 5.13 -18.86 9.58
CA LEU A 58 4.88 -19.10 11.00
C LEU A 58 3.91 -20.27 11.13
N ASP A 59 4.22 -21.22 12.00
CA ASP A 59 3.40 -22.43 12.14
C ASP A 59 2.02 -22.10 12.74
N ASP A 60 1.99 -21.15 13.69
CA ASP A 60 0.80 -20.77 14.45
C ASP A 60 0.61 -19.24 14.49
N GLU A 61 -0.66 -18.81 14.59
CA GLU A 61 -1.04 -17.40 14.74
C GLU A 61 -0.44 -16.76 16.01
N ASP A 62 -0.28 -17.55 17.08
CA ASP A 62 0.27 -17.07 18.35
C ASP A 62 1.74 -16.62 18.22
N GLN A 63 2.47 -17.14 17.23
CA GLN A 63 3.86 -16.76 16.98
C GLN A 63 3.99 -15.39 16.31
N LYS A 64 2.95 -14.91 15.63
CA LYS A 64 2.98 -13.61 14.93
C LYS A 64 3.32 -12.45 15.86
N TYR A 65 2.78 -12.47 17.08
CA TYR A 65 3.03 -11.42 18.05
C TYR A 65 4.50 -11.37 18.48
N LEU A 66 5.09 -12.53 18.77
CA LEU A 66 6.51 -12.62 19.14
C LEU A 66 7.41 -12.22 17.97
N GLN A 67 7.09 -12.68 16.76
CA GLN A 67 7.82 -12.31 15.55
C GLN A 67 7.77 -10.80 15.27
N LEU A 68 6.61 -10.17 15.47
CA LEU A 68 6.45 -8.73 15.34
C LEU A 68 7.34 -7.97 16.33
N LEU A 69 7.37 -8.41 17.59
CA LEU A 69 8.21 -7.79 18.62
C LEU A 69 9.70 -7.90 18.29
N GLU A 70 10.14 -9.04 17.78
CA GLU A 70 11.52 -9.23 17.33
C GLU A 70 11.89 -8.27 16.19
N LEU A 71 11.05 -8.18 15.16
CA LEU A 71 11.27 -7.27 14.02
C LEU A 71 11.31 -5.80 14.44
N LEU A 72 10.40 -5.38 15.33
CA LEU A 72 10.41 -4.02 15.87
C LEU A 72 11.65 -3.75 16.72
N GLY A 73 12.08 -4.73 17.53
CA GLY A 73 13.30 -4.65 18.32
C GLY A 73 14.54 -4.45 17.45
N ILE A 74 14.65 -5.19 16.35
CA ILE A 74 15.74 -5.07 15.37
C ILE A 74 15.70 -3.70 14.70
N SER A 75 14.53 -3.25 14.25
CA SER A 75 14.37 -1.95 13.56
C SER A 75 14.79 -0.77 14.44
N ILE A 76 14.35 -0.76 15.70
CA ILE A 76 14.71 0.27 16.68
C ILE A 76 16.21 0.22 16.99
N SER A 77 16.75 -0.98 17.22
CA SER A 77 18.17 -1.16 17.54
C SER A 77 19.07 -0.72 16.38
N THR A 78 18.71 -1.08 15.15
CA THR A 78 19.44 -0.69 13.93
C THR A 78 19.45 0.83 13.75
N THR A 79 18.30 1.47 13.93
CA THR A 79 18.18 2.94 13.85
C THR A 79 18.99 3.64 14.94
N ARG A 80 19.09 3.06 16.14
CA ARG A 80 19.87 3.61 17.26
C ARG A 80 21.38 3.43 17.10
N LEU A 81 21.83 2.33 16.49
CA LEU A 81 23.24 1.98 16.36
C LEU A 81 23.92 2.62 15.14
N ASN A 82 23.16 2.95 14.10
CA ASN A 82 23.72 3.51 12.87
C ASN A 82 23.04 4.81 12.47
N SER A 83 23.63 5.94 12.87
CA SER A 83 23.15 7.29 12.51
C SER A 83 23.20 7.61 11.02
N TYR A 84 23.88 6.80 10.21
CA TYR A 84 23.90 6.92 8.74
C TYR A 84 22.71 6.22 8.07
N VAL A 85 22.01 5.32 8.78
CA VAL A 85 20.76 4.70 8.30
C VAL A 85 19.60 5.57 8.75
N THR A 86 19.36 6.63 7.97
CA THR A 86 18.23 7.53 8.20
C THR A 86 17.01 6.96 7.48
N ASN A 87 15.96 6.64 8.26
CA ASN A 87 14.63 6.24 7.80
C ASN A 87 14.55 4.83 7.19
N LEU A 88 14.76 3.81 8.03
CA LEU A 88 14.36 2.45 7.70
C LEU A 88 12.83 2.39 7.64
N ILE A 89 12.28 2.21 6.44
CA ILE A 89 10.84 2.08 6.25
C ILE A 89 10.50 0.59 6.28
N LEU A 90 9.84 0.15 7.36
CA LEU A 90 9.36 -1.22 7.55
C LEU A 90 7.83 -1.24 7.47
N VAL A 91 7.29 -2.10 6.62
CA VAL A 91 5.87 -2.45 6.59
C VAL A 91 5.75 -3.91 7.00
N VAL A 92 4.95 -4.18 8.03
CA VAL A 92 4.63 -5.55 8.45
C VAL A 92 3.19 -5.87 8.08
N ASN A 93 2.99 -6.83 7.20
CA ASN A 93 1.69 -7.44 6.95
C ASN A 93 1.48 -8.55 7.97
N TYR A 94 0.89 -8.19 9.12
CA TYR A 94 0.59 -9.13 10.21
C TYR A 94 -0.34 -10.26 9.75
N ASP A 95 -1.29 -9.92 8.87
CA ASP A 95 -2.11 -10.88 8.14
C ASP A 95 -1.83 -10.74 6.64
N CYS A 96 -1.59 -11.88 6.00
CA CYS A 96 -1.41 -11.97 4.56
C CYS A 96 -2.62 -11.34 3.82
N PRO A 97 -2.42 -10.39 2.90
CA PRO A 97 -3.50 -9.81 2.13
C PRO A 97 -4.19 -10.85 1.24
N ASN A 98 -5.52 -10.85 1.19
CA ASN A 98 -6.30 -11.80 0.37
C ASN A 98 -6.18 -11.55 -1.15
N HIS A 99 -5.77 -10.35 -1.55
CA HIS A 99 -5.59 -9.97 -2.94
C HIS A 99 -4.24 -9.27 -3.14
N TYR A 100 -3.59 -9.57 -4.26
CA TYR A 100 -2.32 -8.95 -4.63
C TYR A 100 -2.38 -7.42 -4.68
N GLU A 101 -3.49 -6.83 -5.13
CA GLU A 101 -3.64 -5.37 -5.16
C GLU A 101 -3.53 -4.76 -3.76
N ASP A 102 -4.14 -5.38 -2.76
CA ASP A 102 -4.05 -4.92 -1.36
C ASP A 102 -2.62 -4.97 -0.84
N TYR A 103 -1.88 -6.02 -1.21
CA TYR A 103 -0.45 -6.12 -0.91
C TYR A 103 0.34 -4.96 -1.52
N VAL A 104 0.13 -4.67 -2.82
CA VAL A 104 0.79 -3.54 -3.48
C VAL A 104 0.44 -2.21 -2.84
N HIS A 105 -0.80 -1.99 -2.41
CA HIS A 105 -1.21 -0.76 -1.74
C HIS A 105 -0.63 -0.60 -0.32
N ARG A 106 -0.45 -1.70 0.41
CA ARG A 106 0.19 -1.69 1.74
C ARG A 106 1.69 -1.46 1.62
N SER A 107 2.38 -2.28 0.84
CA SER A 107 3.83 -2.24 0.66
C SER A 107 4.27 -0.99 -0.13
N GLY A 108 3.43 -0.50 -1.04
CA GLY A 108 3.68 0.70 -1.85
C GLY A 108 3.75 2.01 -1.06
N ARG A 109 3.46 2.02 0.25
CA ARG A 109 3.64 3.19 1.13
C ARG A 109 5.11 3.57 1.34
N MET A 110 6.05 2.69 1.01
CA MET A 110 7.46 2.84 1.34
C MET A 110 8.32 3.50 0.23
N GLY A 111 7.86 3.50 -1.02
CA GLY A 111 8.71 3.76 -2.19
C GLY A 111 8.72 5.20 -2.73
N ARG A 112 8.45 6.24 -1.91
CA ARG A 112 8.28 7.61 -2.45
C ARG A 112 9.55 8.47 -2.49
N THR A 113 10.67 8.02 -1.91
CA THR A 113 11.85 8.89 -1.70
C THR A 113 13.20 8.22 -1.95
N GLY A 114 13.27 7.14 -2.76
CA GLY A 114 14.55 6.49 -3.10
C GLY A 114 15.25 5.76 -1.95
N ASN A 115 14.59 5.63 -0.80
CA ASN A 115 15.07 4.81 0.31
C ASN A 115 14.63 3.36 0.12
N MET A 116 15.52 2.43 0.47
CA MET A 116 15.21 1.00 0.54
C MET A 116 14.13 0.76 1.59
N GLY A 117 13.09 0.03 1.23
CA GLY A 117 12.01 -0.38 2.12
C GLY A 117 12.02 -1.88 2.38
N TYR A 118 11.48 -2.30 3.52
CA TYR A 118 11.33 -3.72 3.89
C TYR A 118 9.84 -4.02 4.10
N ALA A 119 9.30 -5.01 3.39
CA ALA A 119 7.94 -5.52 3.55
C ALA A 119 7.99 -6.97 4.05
N ASP A 120 7.70 -7.17 5.33
CA ASP A 120 7.63 -8.51 5.93
C ASP A 120 6.18 -8.96 5.98
N THR A 121 5.88 -10.13 5.43
CA THR A 121 4.53 -10.69 5.41
C THR A 121 4.49 -11.99 6.16
N PHE A 122 3.62 -12.05 7.18
CA PHE A 122 3.42 -13.26 7.96
C PHE A 122 2.45 -14.18 7.22
N ILE A 123 2.88 -15.43 7.04
CA ILE A 123 2.12 -16.46 6.35
C ILE A 123 1.96 -17.62 7.32
N THR A 124 0.72 -18.01 7.59
CA THR A 124 0.41 -19.23 8.34
C THR A 124 -0.09 -20.32 7.40
N PRO A 125 0.09 -21.62 7.74
CA PRO A 125 -0.40 -22.73 6.92
C PRO A 125 -1.90 -22.66 6.60
N THR A 126 -2.69 -22.05 7.49
CA THR A 126 -4.12 -21.83 7.28
C THR A 126 -4.41 -20.84 6.14
N GLN A 127 -3.44 -19.98 5.81
CA GLN A 127 -3.51 -18.94 4.79
C GLN A 127 -2.81 -19.36 3.48
N GLU A 128 -2.14 -20.52 3.43
CA GLU A 128 -1.71 -21.15 2.18
C GLU A 128 -2.95 -21.65 1.42
N ARG A 129 -3.48 -20.84 0.51
CA ARG A 129 -4.54 -21.28 -0.40
C ARG A 129 -4.51 -20.57 -1.74
#